data_AF-A0A920R1S4-F1
#
_entry.id   AF-A0A920R1S4-F1
#
_cell.length_a   1.000
_cell.length_b   1.000
_cell.length_c   1.000
_cell.angle_alpha   90.00
_cell.angle_beta   90.00
_cell.angle_gamma   90.00
#
_symmetry.space_group_name_H-M   'P 1'
#
loop_
_entity.id
_entity.type
_entity.pdbx_description
1 polymer ?
#
loop_
_entity_poly.entity_id
_entity_poly.type
_entity_poly.pdbx_seq_one_letter_code
_entity_poly.pdbx_strand_id
1 'polypeptide(L)'
;MTNQNDRPIKVGTRGSNLALTQTGHVIAALSQANPNIDFEIVTIKTTGDHDRWKTQTPLKVGVFVRELEAALLDNRIDIAVHSLKDMPSSITSELVMRPYQSVRTHVTP
;
A
#
# COMPACT_ATOMS: atom_id res chain seq x y z
N MET A 1 -12.82 18.04 23.04
CA MET A 1 -11.72 17.13 22.62
C MET A 1 -11.93 16.81 21.16
N THR A 2 -11.50 17.68 20.26
CA THR A 2 -11.64 17.50 18.81
C THR A 2 -10.36 18.04 18.18
N ASN A 3 -9.44 17.16 17.83
CA ASN A 3 -8.50 17.45 16.75
C ASN A 3 -8.73 16.38 15.71
N GLN A 4 -9.77 16.64 14.91
CA GLN A 4 -9.93 16.04 13.60
C GLN A 4 -8.81 16.63 12.75
N ASN A 5 -7.85 15.80 12.36
CA ASN A 5 -7.19 16.09 11.09
C ASN A 5 -8.28 15.89 10.03
N ASP A 6 -8.84 17.01 9.57
CA ASP A 6 -10.05 17.15 8.73
C ASP A 6 -9.90 16.56 7.30
N ARG A 7 -8.92 15.68 7.11
CA ARG A 7 -8.62 15.06 5.82
C ARG A 7 -8.45 13.55 6.00
N PRO A 8 -9.01 12.74 5.09
CA PRO A 8 -8.80 11.31 5.10
C PRO A 8 -7.31 10.99 4.95
N ILE A 9 -6.85 9.94 5.63
CA ILE A 9 -5.51 9.40 5.47
C ILE A 9 -5.43 8.73 4.09
N LYS A 10 -4.52 9.20 3.25
CA LYS A 10 -4.33 8.68 1.90
C LYS A 10 -3.47 7.43 1.92
N VAL A 11 -4.06 6.31 1.53
CA VAL A 11 -3.42 5.00 1.46
C VAL A 11 -3.07 4.68 0.01
N GLY A 12 -1.78 4.79 -0.31
CA GLY A 12 -1.21 4.44 -1.61
C GLY A 12 -1.15 2.94 -1.84
N THR A 13 -1.59 2.50 -3.01
CA THR A 13 -1.47 1.11 -3.44
C THR A 13 -1.33 1.00 -4.95
N ARG A 14 -1.00 -0.18 -5.45
CA ARG A 14 -0.96 -0.47 -6.88
C ARG A 14 -2.37 -0.73 -7.43
N GLY A 15 -2.56 -0.46 -8.72
CA GLY A 15 -3.85 -0.65 -9.40
C GLY A 15 -4.22 -2.09 -9.73
N SER A 16 -3.40 -3.09 -9.36
CA SER A 16 -3.76 -4.49 -9.60
C SER A 16 -4.87 -4.93 -8.65
N ASN A 17 -5.78 -5.80 -9.12
CA ASN A 17 -6.90 -6.27 -8.31
C ASN A 17 -6.45 -6.87 -6.96
N LEU A 18 -5.36 -7.65 -6.98
CA LEU A 18 -4.77 -8.21 -5.76
C LEU A 18 -4.29 -7.13 -4.78
N ALA A 19 -3.63 -6.08 -5.28
CA ALA A 19 -3.13 -5.00 -4.43
C ALA A 19 -4.28 -4.19 -3.81
N LEU A 20 -5.33 -3.91 -4.58
CA LEU A 20 -6.54 -3.26 -4.08
C LEU A 20 -7.24 -4.11 -3.00
N THR A 21 -7.38 -5.43 -3.21
CA THR A 21 -7.95 -6.35 -2.20
C THR A 21 -7.13 -6.35 -0.92
N GLN A 22 -5.80 -6.48 -1.01
CA GLN A 22 -4.91 -6.45 0.15
C GLN A 22 -5.01 -5.13 0.91
N THR A 23 -5.08 -4.01 0.18
CA THR A 23 -5.23 -2.66 0.75
C THR A 23 -6.57 -2.52 1.46
N GLY A 24 -7.65 -3.04 0.88
CA GLY A 24 -8.96 -3.09 1.52
C GLY A 24 -8.95 -3.85 2.85
N HIS A 25 -8.24 -4.98 2.94
CA HIS A 25 -8.10 -5.70 4.22
C HIS A 25 -7.35 -4.90 5.28
N VAL A 26 -6.29 -4.18 4.89
CA VAL A 26 -5.53 -3.31 5.81
C VAL A 26 -6.40 -2.16 6.29
N ILE A 27 -7.11 -1.48 5.38
CA ILE A 27 -8.02 -0.38 5.72
C ILE A 27 -9.12 -0.86 6.65
N ALA A 28 -9.75 -2.01 6.38
CA ALA A 28 -10.80 -2.54 7.24
C ALA A 28 -10.31 -2.74 8.69
N ALA A 29 -9.11 -3.29 8.87
CA ALA A 29 -8.52 -3.45 10.19
C ALA A 29 -8.14 -2.12 10.86
N LEU A 30 -7.61 -1.17 10.09
CA LEU A 30 -7.28 0.17 10.58
C LEU A 30 -8.53 0.95 11.00
N SER A 31 -9.61 0.87 10.22
CA SER A 31 -10.90 1.48 10.54
C SER A 31 -11.54 0.85 11.77
N GLN A 32 -11.44 -0.48 11.95
CA GLN A 32 -11.91 -1.13 13.17
C GLN A 32 -11.15 -0.66 14.42
N ALA A 33 -9.82 -0.51 14.32
CA ALA A 33 -8.99 -0.03 15.42
C ALA A 33 -9.14 1.49 15.65
N ASN A 34 -9.52 2.26 14.62
CA ASN A 34 -9.62 3.72 14.66
C ASN A 34 -10.92 4.21 13.99
N PRO A 35 -12.08 4.09 14.65
CA PRO A 35 -13.38 4.41 14.04
C PRO A 35 -13.57 5.89 13.64
N ASN A 36 -12.74 6.79 14.17
CA ASN A 36 -12.82 8.23 13.91
C ASN A 36 -11.85 8.70 12.82
N ILE A 37 -11.18 7.78 12.12
CA ILE A 37 -10.23 8.08 11.06
C ILE A 37 -10.78 7.59 9.74
N ASP A 38 -10.89 8.51 8.78
CA ASP A 38 -11.23 8.18 7.40
C ASP A 38 -9.98 7.80 6.61
N PHE A 39 -10.13 6.83 5.71
CA PHE A 39 -9.06 6.35 4.84
C PHE A 39 -9.48 6.45 3.37
N GLU A 40 -8.62 7.00 2.53
CA GLU A 40 -8.84 7.14 1.08
C GLU A 40 -7.81 6.29 0.32
N ILE A 41 -8.26 5.43 -0.60
CA ILE A 41 -7.34 4.64 -1.44
C ILE A 41 -6.86 5.49 -2.62
N VAL A 42 -5.56 5.71 -2.70
CA VAL A 42 -4.91 6.39 -3.82
C VAL A 42 -4.16 5.36 -4.66
N THR A 43 -4.63 5.15 -5.89
CA THR A 43 -3.95 4.22 -6.81
C THR A 43 -2.73 4.89 -7.42
N ILE A 44 -1.55 4.38 -7.12
CA ILE A 44 -0.29 4.81 -7.73
C ILE A 44 -0.04 3.97 -8.98
N LYS A 45 -0.05 4.64 -10.14
CA LYS A 45 0.33 4.02 -11.41
C LYS A 45 1.83 3.78 -11.39
N THR A 46 2.24 2.52 -11.44
CA THR A 46 3.65 2.13 -11.52
C THR A 46 4.05 1.90 -12.97
N THR A 47 5.29 2.19 -13.33
CA THR A 47 5.77 2.00 -14.71
C THR A 47 5.68 0.51 -15.13
N GLY A 48 5.86 -0.41 -14.16
CA GLY A 48 5.71 -1.85 -14.37
C GLY A 48 4.28 -2.34 -14.57
N ASP A 49 3.25 -1.49 -14.46
CA ASP A 49 1.87 -1.84 -14.85
C ASP A 49 1.65 -1.76 -16.37
N HIS A 50 2.40 -0.88 -17.06
CA HIS A 50 2.29 -0.72 -18.52
C HIS A 50 2.94 -1.87 -19.30
N ASP A 51 3.99 -2.49 -18.76
CA ASP A 51 4.77 -3.52 -19.46
C ASP A 51 4.27 -4.95 -19.26
N ARG A 52 3.21 -5.14 -18.47
CA ARG A 52 2.67 -6.47 -18.15
C ARG A 52 2.15 -7.24 -19.38
N TRP A 53 1.90 -6.55 -20.49
CA TRP A 53 1.44 -7.17 -21.74
C TRP A 53 2.59 -7.58 -22.69
N LYS A 54 3.80 -7.00 -22.58
CA LYS A 54 4.82 -7.16 -23.64
C LYS A 54 6.11 -7.86 -23.28
N THR A 55 6.40 -8.16 -22.02
CA THR A 55 7.72 -8.73 -21.72
C THR A 55 7.68 -9.74 -20.58
N GLN A 56 8.05 -10.97 -20.90
CA GLN A 56 8.45 -12.03 -19.95
C GLN A 56 9.80 -11.70 -19.28
N THR A 57 10.06 -10.42 -19.00
CA THR A 57 11.26 -9.99 -18.28
C THR A 57 10.92 -10.04 -16.80
N PRO A 58 11.74 -10.69 -15.95
CA PRO A 58 11.54 -10.61 -14.52
C PRO A 58 11.61 -9.13 -14.12
N LEU A 59 10.46 -8.56 -13.72
CA LEU A 59 10.42 -7.20 -13.22
C LEU A 59 11.39 -7.11 -12.05
N LYS A 60 12.36 -6.20 -12.15
CA LYS A 60 13.36 -6.00 -11.09
C LYS A 60 12.62 -5.73 -9.78
N VAL A 61 12.93 -6.54 -8.76
CA VAL A 61 12.50 -6.33 -7.37
C VAL A 61 12.80 -4.87 -7.01
N GLY A 62 11.80 -4.15 -6.53
CA GLY A 62 11.94 -2.74 -6.13
C GLY A 62 11.50 -1.69 -7.15
N VAL A 63 11.17 -2.03 -8.41
CA VAL A 63 10.59 -1.02 -9.35
C VAL A 63 9.32 -0.42 -8.73
N PHE A 64 8.43 -1.28 -8.26
CA PHE A 64 7.13 -0.89 -7.68
C PHE A 64 7.20 -0.13 -6.36
N VAL A 65 8.32 -0.24 -5.65
CA VAL A 65 8.51 0.41 -4.36
C VAL A 65 8.89 1.87 -4.56
N ARG A 66 9.69 2.17 -5.59
CA ARG A 66 10.16 3.53 -5.87
C ARG A 66 9.05 4.53 -6.13
N GLU A 67 7.98 4.16 -6.85
CA GLU A 67 6.89 5.09 -7.12
C GLU A 67 6.00 5.33 -5.88
N LEU A 68 5.88 4.33 -4.99
CA LEU A 68 5.19 4.49 -3.71
C LEU A 68 6.02 5.34 -2.74
N GLU A 69 7.34 5.12 -2.68
CA GLU A 69 8.27 5.95 -1.90
C GLU A 69 8.25 7.40 -2.38
N ALA A 70 8.33 7.64 -3.69
CA ALA A 70 8.19 8.97 -4.25
C ALA A 70 6.84 9.61 -3.86
N ALA A 71 5.75 8.84 -3.88
CA ALA A 71 4.43 9.34 -3.48
C ALA A 71 4.35 9.71 -1.98
N LEU A 72 5.05 8.98 -1.12
CA LEU A 72 5.19 9.30 0.30
C LEU A 72 6.01 10.58 0.50
N LEU A 73 7.17 10.68 -0.17
CA LEU A 73 8.06 11.85 -0.08
C LEU A 73 7.41 13.12 -0.64
N ASP A 74 6.61 13.00 -1.70
CA ASP A 74 5.84 14.10 -2.30
C ASP A 74 4.59 14.49 -1.48
N ASN A 75 4.31 13.83 -0.34
CA ASN A 75 3.08 13.99 0.44
C ASN A 75 1.78 13.73 -0.37
N ARG A 76 1.87 12.94 -1.44
CA ARG A 76 0.69 12.53 -2.24
C ARG A 76 -0.11 11.44 -1.55
N ILE A 77 0.56 10.63 -0.72
CA ILE A 77 -0.02 9.59 0.14
C ILE A 77 0.61 9.69 1.53
N ASP A 78 -0.14 9.28 2.55
CA ASP A 78 0.34 9.26 3.94
C ASP A 78 0.86 7.86 4.35
N ILE A 79 0.31 6.80 3.74
CA ILE A 79 0.69 5.40 3.99
C ILE A 79 0.77 4.67 2.64
N ALA A 80 1.70 3.73 2.49
CA ALA A 80 1.74 2.81 1.35
C ALA A 80 1.49 1.37 1.79
N VAL A 81 0.64 0.64 1.06
CA VAL A 81 0.40 -0.80 1.26
C VAL A 81 0.96 -1.58 0.07
N HIS A 82 1.80 -2.58 0.35
CA HIS A 82 2.33 -3.47 -0.68
C HIS A 82 2.51 -4.90 -0.13
N SER A 83 2.69 -5.86 -1.05
CA SER A 83 3.01 -7.25 -0.69
C SER A 83 4.48 -7.40 -0.30
N LEU A 84 4.77 -7.75 0.96
CA LEU A 84 6.13 -7.89 1.54
C LEU A 84 7.16 -8.60 0.64
N LYS A 85 6.75 -9.55 -0.20
CA LYS A 85 7.61 -10.28 -1.16
C LYS A 85 8.31 -9.38 -2.19
N ASP A 86 7.79 -8.19 -2.45
CA ASP A 86 8.29 -7.26 -3.49
C ASP A 86 9.23 -6.18 -2.92
N MET A 87 9.61 -6.28 -1.64
CA MET A 87 10.45 -5.28 -0.97
C MET A 87 11.94 -5.52 -1.18
N PRO A 88 12.72 -4.49 -1.59
CA PRO A 88 14.17 -4.57 -1.57
C PRO A 88 14.68 -4.70 -0.13
N SER A 89 15.83 -5.33 0.05
CA SER A 89 16.48 -5.51 1.36
C SER A 89 17.00 -4.20 1.97
N SER A 90 17.00 -3.09 1.22
CA SER A 90 17.40 -1.76 1.66
C SER A 90 16.22 -0.81 1.48
N ILE A 91 15.72 -0.28 2.60
CA ILE A 91 14.70 0.76 2.66
C ILE A 91 15.43 2.08 2.95
N THR A 92 15.00 3.18 2.32
CA THR A 92 15.55 4.51 2.61
C THR A 92 15.35 4.83 4.10
N SER A 93 16.37 5.37 4.76
CA SER A 93 16.35 5.63 6.21
C SER A 93 15.23 6.58 6.69
N GLU A 94 14.58 7.27 5.75
CA GLU A 94 13.49 8.21 5.98
C GLU A 94 12.11 7.52 6.09
N LEU A 95 12.01 6.21 5.80
CA LEU A 95 10.75 5.46 5.85
C LEU A 95 10.81 4.32 6.86
N VAL A 96 9.71 4.14 7.62
CA VAL A 96 9.53 3.01 8.53
C VAL A 96 8.55 2.00 7.92
N MET A 97 9.01 0.76 7.76
CA MET A 97 8.13 -0.36 7.43
C MET A 97 7.56 -1.00 8.69
N ARG A 98 6.26 -1.29 8.67
CA ARG A 98 5.61 -2.14 9.68
C ARG A 98 4.95 -3.34 8.99
N PRO A 99 5.38 -4.58 9.25
CA PRO A 99 4.73 -5.75 8.66
C PRO A 99 3.32 -5.88 9.21
N TYR A 100 2.35 -6.13 8.32
CA TYR A 100 0.99 -6.48 8.68
C TYR A 100 0.67 -7.86 8.10
N GLN A 101 0.29 -8.80 8.97
CA GLN A 101 -0.21 -10.11 8.56
C GLN A 101 -1.63 -10.30 9.06
N SER A 102 -2.59 -10.32 8.14
CA SER A 102 -3.92 -10.87 8.42
C SER A 102 -3.86 -12.38 8.19
N VAL A 103 -3.94 -13.17 9.26
CA VAL A 103 -4.08 -14.64 9.13
C VAL A 103 -5.44 -14.91 8.50
N ARG A 104 -5.46 -15.59 7.36
CA ARG A 104 -6.70 -16.07 6.74
C ARG A 104 -7.22 -17.18 7.64
N THR A 105 -8.21 -16.88 8.50
CA THR A 105 -8.94 -17.95 9.17
C THR A 105 -9.64 -18.74 8.07
N HIS A 106 -9.24 -20.00 7.87
CA HIS A 106 -10.06 -20.93 7.14
C HIS A 106 -11.33 -21.11 7.99
N VAL A 107 -12.38 -20.36 7.66
CA VAL A 107 -13.72 -20.72 8.08
C VAL A 107 -14.16 -21.82 7.11
N THR A 108 -13.83 -23.05 7.45
CA THR A 108 -14.51 -24.22 6.87
C THR A 108 -15.93 -24.22 7.42
N PRO A 109 -16.97 -24.41 6.59
CA PRO A 109 -18.37 -24.47 7.05
C PRO A 109 -18.62 -25.60 8.05
#